data_AF-A0A6B2VJW2-F1
#
_entry.id   AF-A0A6B2VJW2-F1
#
_cell.length_a   1.000
_cell.length_b   1.000
_cell.length_c   1.000
_cell.angle_alpha   90.00
_cell.angle_beta   90.00
_cell.angle_gamma   90.00
#
_symmetry.space_group_name_H-M   'P 1'
#
loop_
_entity.id
_entity.type
_entity.pdbx_description
1 polymer ?
#
loop_
_entity_poly.entity_id
_entity_poly.type
_entity_poly.pdbx_seq_one_letter_code
_entity_poly.pdbx_strand_id
1 'polypeptide(L)'
;DPRGRAIGSRAVQLSWSAATDDRRVTSYDVYQGTTRIHSVGGGQTATVVTGLRPGTRYSFTVRARDAADNLSPASPPVRLTTAPGSDDGRGTAPTSFHAATHRTDGAYYLDLDWVAPRTDGVVTEYQIQLDGRPATSLVWGDSAPRGKASYSFYLGREAGESHRVRLRARLPDGTWGGFTPERAVTTGRP
;
A
#
# COMPACT_ATOMS: atom_id res chain seq x y z
N ASP A 1 -27.28 -6.27 -4.90
CA ASP A 1 -26.32 -7.39 -4.86
C ASP A 1 -24.99 -7.04 -5.50
N PRO A 2 -23.85 -7.42 -4.91
CA PRO A 2 -22.54 -7.25 -5.51
C PRO A 2 -22.14 -8.47 -6.36
N ARG A 3 -21.34 -8.23 -7.40
CA ARG A 3 -20.76 -9.24 -8.29
C ARG A 3 -19.43 -8.77 -8.86
N GLY A 4 -18.62 -9.67 -9.38
CA GLY A 4 -17.34 -9.30 -9.96
C GLY A 4 -16.63 -10.42 -10.70
N ARG A 5 -15.43 -10.10 -11.21
CA ARG A 5 -14.51 -11.05 -11.86
C ARG A 5 -13.07 -10.62 -11.65
N ALA A 6 -12.14 -11.57 -11.72
CA ALA A 6 -10.72 -11.25 -11.81
C ALA A 6 -10.38 -10.62 -13.16
N ILE A 7 -9.47 -9.66 -13.15
CA ILE A 7 -8.86 -9.05 -14.33
C ILE A 7 -7.35 -9.29 -14.22
N GLY A 8 -6.88 -10.34 -14.89
CA GLY A 8 -5.51 -10.79 -14.78
C GLY A 8 -5.14 -11.27 -13.38
N SER A 9 -3.86 -11.18 -13.04
CA SER A 9 -3.30 -11.69 -11.80
C SER A 9 -3.27 -10.68 -10.65
N ARG A 10 -3.58 -9.40 -10.91
CA ARG A 10 -3.38 -8.31 -9.93
C ARG A 10 -4.58 -7.39 -9.71
N ALA A 11 -5.70 -7.69 -10.35
CA ALA A 11 -6.89 -6.87 -10.21
C ALA A 11 -8.17 -7.70 -10.23
N VAL A 12 -9.23 -7.12 -9.68
CA VAL A 12 -10.61 -7.59 -9.84
C VAL A 12 -11.48 -6.41 -10.22
N GLN A 13 -12.52 -6.65 -11.01
CA GLN A 13 -13.60 -5.69 -11.19
C GLN A 13 -14.79 -6.12 -10.33
N LEU A 14 -15.31 -5.17 -9.57
CA LEU A 14 -16.52 -5.31 -8.76
C LEU A 14 -17.60 -4.37 -9.31
N SER A 15 -18.85 -4.79 -9.19
CA SER A 15 -20.04 -4.00 -9.49
C SER A 15 -21.17 -4.37 -8.53
N TRP A 16 -22.04 -3.43 -8.20
CA TRP A 16 -23.14 -3.62 -7.27
C TRP A 16 -24.36 -2.78 -7.68
N SER A 17 -25.51 -3.07 -7.08
CA SER A 17 -26.69 -2.20 -7.19
C SER A 17 -26.53 -1.00 -6.25
N ALA A 18 -27.02 0.17 -6.66
CA ALA A 18 -27.09 1.32 -5.77
C ALA A 18 -27.92 1.01 -4.50
N ALA A 19 -27.56 1.61 -3.37
CA ALA A 19 -28.34 1.52 -2.14
C ALA A 19 -29.71 2.19 -2.33
N THR A 20 -30.75 1.65 -1.71
CA THR A 20 -32.14 2.10 -1.90
C THR A 20 -32.43 3.45 -1.21
N ASP A 21 -31.56 3.85 -0.27
CA ASP A 21 -31.54 5.13 0.43
C ASP A 21 -30.48 6.11 -0.13
N ASP A 22 -30.22 6.00 -1.43
CA ASP A 22 -29.21 6.72 -2.22
C ASP A 22 -29.09 8.23 -1.99
N ARG A 23 -30.16 8.92 -1.57
CA ARG A 23 -30.17 10.38 -1.34
C ARG A 23 -29.13 10.89 -0.33
N ARG A 24 -28.51 10.01 0.46
CA ARG A 24 -27.46 10.38 1.42
C ARG A 24 -26.11 9.70 1.18
N VAL A 25 -26.00 8.81 0.20
CA VAL A 25 -24.76 8.06 -0.05
C VAL A 25 -23.72 8.97 -0.69
N THR A 26 -22.62 9.21 0.01
CA THR A 26 -21.49 10.01 -0.48
C THR A 26 -20.38 9.14 -1.05
N SER A 27 -20.23 7.92 -0.56
CA SER A 27 -19.27 6.95 -1.10
C SER A 27 -19.72 5.50 -0.92
N TYR A 28 -19.10 4.61 -1.70
CA TYR A 28 -19.10 3.17 -1.44
C TYR A 28 -17.69 2.73 -1.05
N ASP A 29 -17.60 2.06 0.09
CA ASP A 29 -16.35 1.55 0.63
C ASP A 29 -16.25 0.05 0.36
N VAL A 30 -15.13 -0.39 -0.23
CA VAL A 30 -14.84 -1.79 -0.52
C VAL A 30 -13.94 -2.35 0.57
N TYR A 31 -14.33 -3.48 1.12
CA TYR A 31 -13.66 -4.14 2.23
C TYR A 31 -13.12 -5.51 1.84
N GLN A 32 -11.99 -5.87 2.42
CA GLN A 32 -11.50 -7.24 2.49
C GLN A 32 -11.42 -7.64 3.96
N GLY A 33 -12.29 -8.57 4.37
CA GLY A 33 -12.52 -8.82 5.80
C GLY A 33 -13.09 -7.57 6.47
N THR A 34 -12.38 -7.02 7.45
CA THR A 34 -12.74 -5.79 8.17
C THR A 34 -11.98 -4.55 7.68
N THR A 35 -10.98 -4.72 6.82
CA THR A 35 -10.13 -3.62 6.33
C THR A 35 -10.77 -2.97 5.12
N ARG A 36 -10.94 -1.64 5.14
CA ARG A 36 -11.32 -0.86 3.96
C ARG A 36 -10.11 -0.77 3.03
N ILE A 37 -10.23 -1.32 1.83
CA ILE A 37 -9.12 -1.37 0.87
C ILE A 37 -9.28 -0.40 -0.30
N HIS A 38 -10.49 0.11 -0.51
CA HIS A 38 -10.79 1.08 -1.56
C HIS A 38 -12.10 1.85 -1.25
N SER A 39 -12.29 3.01 -1.86
CA SER A 39 -13.51 3.81 -1.77
C SER A 39 -13.74 4.54 -3.08
N VAL A 40 -15.01 4.62 -3.50
CA VAL A 40 -15.46 5.31 -4.72
C VAL A 40 -16.61 6.25 -4.39
N GLY A 41 -16.85 7.26 -5.23
CA GLY A 41 -17.93 8.22 -5.00
C GLY A 41 -19.32 7.57 -5.03
N GLY A 42 -20.30 8.18 -4.36
CA GLY A 42 -21.68 7.65 -4.26
C GLY A 42 -22.42 7.50 -5.60
N GLY A 43 -21.98 8.21 -6.65
CA GLY A 43 -22.48 8.01 -8.01
C GLY A 43 -21.88 6.80 -8.75
N GLN A 44 -20.93 6.08 -8.14
CA GLN A 44 -20.27 4.93 -8.74
C GLN A 44 -20.79 3.63 -8.14
N THR A 45 -21.15 2.69 -9.00
CA THR A 45 -21.63 1.36 -8.62
C THR A 45 -20.75 0.24 -9.18
N ALA A 46 -19.56 0.60 -9.66
CA ALA A 46 -18.55 -0.34 -10.10
C ALA A 46 -17.16 0.26 -9.87
N THR A 47 -16.18 -0.61 -9.63
CA THR A 47 -14.77 -0.23 -9.50
C THR A 47 -13.85 -1.37 -9.90
N VAL A 48 -12.59 -1.05 -10.17
CA VAL A 48 -11.50 -2.01 -10.29
C VAL A 48 -10.65 -1.88 -9.03
N VAL A 49 -10.40 -3.00 -8.35
CA VAL A 49 -9.46 -3.07 -7.22
C VAL A 49 -8.17 -3.70 -7.74
N THR A 50 -7.09 -2.96 -7.67
CA THR A 50 -5.74 -3.28 -8.15
C THR A 50 -4.78 -3.50 -6.98
N GLY A 51 -3.54 -3.87 -7.29
CA GLY A 51 -2.53 -4.15 -6.27
C GLY A 51 -2.69 -5.50 -5.59
N LEU A 52 -3.55 -6.38 -6.10
CA LEU A 52 -3.79 -7.72 -5.55
C LEU A 52 -2.68 -8.70 -5.93
N ARG A 53 -2.59 -9.82 -5.21
CA ARG A 53 -1.63 -10.90 -5.45
C ARG A 53 -2.13 -11.88 -6.50
N PRO A 54 -1.23 -12.43 -7.34
CA PRO A 54 -1.54 -13.56 -8.22
C PRO A 54 -2.02 -14.80 -7.48
N GLY A 55 -2.91 -15.58 -8.13
CA GLY A 55 -3.37 -16.89 -7.65
C GLY A 55 -4.04 -16.88 -6.27
N THR A 56 -4.51 -15.72 -5.81
CA THR A 56 -4.95 -15.52 -4.43
C THR A 56 -6.46 -15.40 -4.37
N ARG A 57 -7.06 -16.12 -3.41
CA ARG A 57 -8.50 -16.06 -3.17
C ARG A 57 -8.84 -14.88 -2.26
N TYR A 58 -9.69 -14.00 -2.75
CA TYR A 58 -10.20 -12.84 -2.06
C TYR A 58 -11.70 -12.96 -1.76
N SER A 59 -12.15 -12.24 -0.73
CA SER A 59 -13.56 -12.11 -0.35
C SER A 59 -13.83 -10.64 -0.08
N PHE A 60 -14.61 -10.01 -0.95
CA PHE A 60 -14.91 -8.57 -0.90
C PHE A 60 -16.34 -8.32 -0.43
N THR A 61 -16.54 -7.26 0.35
CA THR A 61 -17.85 -6.68 0.66
C THR A 61 -17.86 -5.20 0.32
N VAL A 62 -19.05 -4.66 0.09
CA VAL A 62 -19.26 -3.24 -0.19
C VAL A 62 -20.23 -2.68 0.85
N ARG A 63 -19.94 -1.47 1.33
CA ARG A 63 -20.79 -0.71 2.26
C ARG A 63 -21.04 0.68 1.68
N ALA A 64 -22.27 1.16 1.74
CA ALA A 64 -22.55 2.56 1.47
C ALA A 64 -22.15 3.40 2.70
N ARG A 65 -21.69 4.62 2.46
CA ARG A 65 -21.32 5.59 3.49
C ARG A 65 -21.99 6.92 3.21
N ASP A 66 -22.54 7.55 4.25
CA ASP A 66 -23.18 8.86 4.13
C ASP A 66 -22.23 10.03 4.45
N ALA A 67 -22.72 11.26 4.36
CA ALA A 67 -21.94 12.46 4.66
C ALA A 67 -21.51 12.59 6.13
N ALA A 68 -22.18 11.86 7.03
CA ALA A 68 -21.89 11.81 8.46
C ALA A 68 -21.02 10.59 8.84
N ASP A 69 -20.42 9.92 7.85
CA ASP A 69 -19.57 8.74 8.02
C ASP A 69 -20.31 7.49 8.53
N ASN A 70 -21.64 7.48 8.49
CA ASN A 70 -22.42 6.29 8.86
C ASN A 70 -22.31 5.25 7.75
N LEU A 71 -22.03 4.00 8.14
CA LEU A 71 -21.89 2.87 7.22
C LEU A 71 -23.14 2.00 7.22
N SER A 72 -23.60 1.61 6.03
CA SER A 72 -24.64 0.59 5.85
C SER A 72 -24.19 -0.77 6.40
N PRO A 73 -25.10 -1.74 6.55
CA PRO A 73 -24.73 -3.15 6.62
C PRO A 73 -23.84 -3.55 5.43
N ALA A 74 -22.97 -4.53 5.64
CA ALA A 74 -22.15 -5.09 4.58
C ALA A 74 -23.00 -5.88 3.57
N SER A 75 -22.66 -5.75 2.29
CA SER A 75 -23.22 -6.61 1.25
C SER A 75 -22.88 -8.10 1.50
N PRO A 76 -23.60 -9.04 0.85
CA PRO A 76 -23.10 -10.40 0.69
C PRO A 76 -21.68 -10.41 0.10
N PRO A 77 -20.82 -11.37 0.46
CA PRO A 77 -19.43 -11.38 0.00
C PRO A 77 -19.31 -11.86 -1.45
N VAL A 78 -18.50 -11.15 -2.24
CA VAL A 78 -18.06 -11.60 -3.57
C VAL A 78 -16.72 -12.30 -3.43
N ARG A 79 -16.67 -13.59 -3.76
CA ARG A 79 -15.45 -14.40 -3.67
C ARG A 79 -14.83 -14.54 -5.05
N LEU A 80 -13.59 -14.09 -5.21
CA LEU A 80 -12.87 -14.09 -6.48
C LEU A 80 -11.46 -14.63 -6.27
N THR A 81 -10.92 -15.29 -7.29
CA THR A 81 -9.52 -15.71 -7.30
C THR A 81 -8.83 -15.01 -8.47
N THR A 82 -7.77 -14.26 -8.18
CA THR A 82 -6.94 -13.65 -9.22
C THR A 82 -6.24 -14.73 -10.05
N ALA A 83 -5.95 -14.45 -11.32
CA ALA A 83 -5.24 -15.41 -12.14
C ALA A 83 -3.85 -15.74 -11.54
N PRO A 84 -3.33 -16.96 -11.74
CA PRO A 84 -1.94 -17.27 -11.44
C PRO A 84 -1.00 -16.29 -12.15
N GLY A 85 0.18 -16.08 -11.58
CA GLY A 85 1.21 -15.22 -12.15
C GLY A 85 2.50 -15.38 -11.37
N SER A 86 3.64 -15.28 -12.06
CA SER A 86 4.98 -15.47 -11.51
C SER A 86 5.62 -14.16 -11.03
N ASP A 87 4.81 -13.24 -10.47
CA ASP A 87 5.28 -11.93 -10.04
C ASP A 87 5.99 -12.04 -8.68
N ASP A 88 7.25 -11.62 -8.62
CA ASP A 88 8.06 -11.55 -7.39
C ASP A 88 7.67 -10.35 -6.50
N GLY A 89 6.64 -9.60 -6.90
CA GLY A 89 6.13 -8.43 -6.20
C GLY A 89 6.75 -7.12 -6.65
N ARG A 90 7.66 -7.11 -7.64
CA ARG A 90 8.27 -5.87 -8.17
C ARG A 90 7.23 -4.86 -8.64
N GLY A 91 6.10 -5.32 -9.18
CA GLY A 91 4.99 -4.46 -9.58
C GLY A 91 4.33 -3.68 -8.43
N THR A 92 4.62 -4.04 -7.17
CA THR A 92 4.16 -3.34 -5.97
C THR A 92 5.27 -2.83 -5.07
N ALA A 93 6.51 -2.85 -5.56
CA ALA A 93 7.59 -2.15 -4.89
C ALA A 93 7.34 -0.63 -4.97
N PRO A 94 7.66 0.12 -3.91
CA PRO A 94 7.77 1.57 -4.00
C PRO A 94 8.69 1.99 -5.14
N THR A 95 8.39 3.13 -5.77
CA THR A 95 9.12 3.63 -6.94
C THR A 95 9.92 4.88 -6.59
N SER A 96 10.79 5.32 -7.49
CA SER A 96 11.66 6.50 -7.29
C SER A 96 12.45 6.45 -5.98
N PHE A 97 12.87 5.25 -5.56
CA PHE A 97 13.59 5.05 -4.30
C PHE A 97 15.01 5.62 -4.38
N HIS A 98 15.27 6.59 -3.51
CA HIS A 98 16.55 7.23 -3.29
C HIS A 98 16.99 7.05 -1.84
N ALA A 99 18.31 6.95 -1.65
CA ALA A 99 18.95 6.81 -0.37
C ALA A 99 20.24 7.65 -0.38
N ALA A 100 20.40 8.47 0.66
CA ALA A 100 21.59 9.30 0.86
C ALA A 100 21.96 9.33 2.33
N THR A 101 23.22 9.67 2.62
CA THR A 101 23.65 9.94 3.99
C THR A 101 23.79 11.44 4.20
N HIS A 102 23.39 11.91 5.37
CA HIS A 102 23.75 13.24 5.85
C HIS A 102 24.43 13.15 7.20
N ARG A 103 25.12 14.21 7.59
CA ARG A 103 25.78 14.33 8.89
C ARG A 103 25.21 15.54 9.64
N THR A 104 24.74 15.32 10.86
CA THR A 104 24.33 16.37 11.79
C THR A 104 24.75 15.98 13.20
N ASP A 105 25.09 16.95 14.04
CA ASP A 105 25.41 16.75 15.46
C ASP A 105 26.43 15.63 15.73
N GLY A 106 27.41 15.49 14.83
CA GLY A 106 28.47 14.49 14.93
C GLY A 106 28.07 13.06 14.56
N ALA A 107 26.86 12.82 14.07
CA ALA A 107 26.33 11.53 13.67
C ALA A 107 25.93 11.49 12.19
N TYR A 108 25.95 10.29 11.61
CA TYR A 108 25.45 9.98 10.27
C TYR A 108 24.04 9.41 10.34
N TYR A 109 23.21 9.87 9.42
CA TYR A 109 21.83 9.44 9.23
C TYR A 109 21.64 8.97 7.80
N LEU A 110 20.72 8.03 7.61
CA LEU A 110 20.25 7.55 6.32
C LEU A 110 18.93 8.23 5.99
N ASP A 111 18.96 9.09 4.98
CA ASP A 111 17.76 9.70 4.40
C ASP A 111 17.24 8.83 3.28
N LEU A 112 15.97 8.49 3.37
CA LEU A 112 15.24 7.72 2.39
C LEU A 112 14.11 8.55 1.83
N ASP A 113 13.91 8.43 0.52
CA ASP A 113 12.71 8.95 -0.12
C ASP A 113 12.22 8.03 -1.23
N TRP A 114 10.90 7.97 -1.38
CA TRP A 114 10.25 7.08 -2.34
C TRP A 114 8.84 7.58 -2.69
N VAL A 115 8.27 6.99 -3.72
CA VAL A 115 6.87 7.14 -4.09
C VAL A 115 6.16 5.82 -3.77
N ALA A 116 5.02 5.90 -3.09
CA ALA A 116 4.19 4.73 -2.79
C ALA A 116 3.85 3.93 -4.06
N PRO A 117 3.70 2.60 -3.99
CA PRO A 117 3.26 1.84 -5.14
C PRO A 117 1.84 2.27 -5.52
N ARG A 118 1.51 2.15 -6.81
CA ARG A 118 0.17 2.47 -7.30
C ARG A 118 -0.80 1.39 -6.84
N THR A 119 -1.64 1.73 -5.87
CA THR A 119 -2.70 0.89 -5.32
C THR A 119 -3.96 1.73 -5.12
N ASP A 120 -5.12 1.07 -5.14
CA ASP A 120 -6.41 1.75 -4.96
C ASP A 120 -6.72 2.10 -3.49
N GLY A 121 -5.99 1.48 -2.56
CA GLY A 121 -6.00 1.84 -1.14
C GLY A 121 -4.76 2.61 -0.72
N VAL A 122 -4.84 3.26 0.43
CA VAL A 122 -3.72 3.99 1.03
C VAL A 122 -2.72 2.98 1.59
N VAL A 123 -1.45 3.12 1.20
CA VAL A 123 -0.35 2.38 1.81
C VAL A 123 0.08 3.11 3.07
N THR A 124 -0.16 2.49 4.21
CA THR A 124 0.09 3.07 5.53
C THR A 124 1.34 2.50 6.20
N GLU A 125 1.82 1.34 5.76
CA GLU A 125 2.93 0.68 6.43
C GLU A 125 4.05 0.31 5.45
N TYR A 126 5.30 0.49 5.88
CA TYR A 126 6.50 0.15 5.13
C TYR A 126 7.49 -0.57 6.03
N GLN A 127 8.24 -1.50 5.47
CA GLN A 127 9.35 -2.16 6.14
C GLN A 127 10.65 -1.78 5.45
N ILE A 128 11.61 -1.29 6.25
CA ILE A 128 12.97 -1.00 5.81
C ILE A 128 13.88 -2.17 6.18
N GLN A 129 14.68 -2.63 5.22
CA GLN A 129 15.79 -3.54 5.46
C GLN A 129 17.12 -2.80 5.28
N LEU A 130 18.01 -2.99 6.25
CA LEU A 130 19.40 -2.53 6.22
C LEU A 130 20.29 -3.76 6.35
N ASP A 131 21.25 -3.91 5.44
CA ASP A 131 22.23 -5.00 5.41
C ASP A 131 21.59 -6.40 5.48
N GLY A 132 20.48 -6.54 4.75
CA GLY A 132 19.69 -7.78 4.66
C GLY A 132 18.80 -8.08 5.86
N ARG A 133 18.78 -7.22 6.88
CA ARG A 133 17.98 -7.42 8.11
C ARG A 133 16.89 -6.36 8.23
N PRO A 134 15.71 -6.67 8.80
CA PRO A 134 14.72 -5.65 9.14
C PRO A 134 15.34 -4.63 10.10
N ALA A 135 15.35 -3.36 9.72
CA ALA A 135 15.86 -2.27 10.54
C ALA A 135 14.72 -1.59 11.31
N THR A 136 13.64 -1.25 10.60
CA THR A 136 12.45 -0.63 11.20
C THR A 136 11.21 -0.84 10.33
N SER A 137 10.03 -0.71 10.95
CA SER A 137 8.75 -0.59 10.27
C SER A 137 8.19 0.81 10.50
N LEU A 138 7.75 1.45 9.43
CA LEU A 138 7.10 2.76 9.45
C LEU A 138 5.61 2.54 9.31
N VAL A 139 4.83 3.05 10.26
CA VAL A 139 3.37 3.01 10.22
C VAL A 139 2.85 4.44 10.27
N TRP A 140 2.29 4.88 9.16
CA TRP A 140 1.49 6.10 9.06
C TRP A 140 0.02 5.76 9.31
N GLY A 141 -0.66 6.52 10.16
CA GLY A 141 -2.12 6.45 10.27
C GLY A 141 -2.79 7.14 9.07
N ASP A 142 -3.84 7.91 9.32
CA ASP A 142 -4.56 8.68 8.29
C ASP A 142 -3.71 9.76 7.61
N SER A 143 -2.50 10.03 8.12
CA SER A 143 -1.55 11.02 7.60
C SER A 143 -0.53 10.44 6.61
N ALA A 144 -0.76 9.25 6.06
CA ALA A 144 0.16 8.63 5.09
C ALA A 144 0.36 9.55 3.86
N PRO A 145 1.61 9.79 3.41
CA PRO A 145 1.87 10.61 2.23
C PRO A 145 1.23 9.98 0.99
N ARG A 146 0.36 10.73 0.31
CA ARG A 146 -0.26 10.31 -0.97
C ARG A 146 0.69 10.41 -2.17
N GLY A 147 1.86 11.01 -1.99
CA GLY A 147 2.86 11.24 -3.03
C GLY A 147 4.24 10.72 -2.63
N LYS A 148 5.22 11.61 -2.57
CA LYS A 148 6.56 11.30 -2.10
C LYS A 148 6.54 11.15 -0.57
N ALA A 149 7.06 10.04 -0.07
CA ALA A 149 7.32 9.79 1.34
C ALA A 149 8.83 9.93 1.60
N SER A 150 9.16 10.37 2.80
CA SER A 150 10.55 10.51 3.25
C SER A 150 10.69 10.05 4.69
N TYR A 151 11.85 9.50 5.02
CA TYR A 151 12.19 9.06 6.36
C TYR A 151 13.69 9.14 6.59
N SER A 152 14.11 9.55 7.77
CA SER A 152 15.52 9.61 8.17
C SER A 152 15.75 8.82 9.45
N PHE A 153 16.83 8.04 9.53
CA PHE A 153 17.19 7.32 10.75
C PHE A 153 18.70 7.21 10.95
N TYR A 154 19.10 7.08 12.21
CA TYR A 154 20.49 7.04 12.65
C TYR A 154 21.23 5.81 12.13
N LEU A 155 22.44 6.01 11.58
CA LEU A 155 23.35 4.94 11.17
C LEU A 155 24.49 4.73 12.17
N GLY A 156 25.05 5.80 12.72
CA GLY A 156 26.27 5.70 13.50
C GLY A 156 27.02 7.02 13.60
N ARG A 157 28.22 6.98 14.16
CA ARG A 157 29.15 8.12 14.17
C ARG A 157 30.39 7.88 13.30
N GLU A 158 30.58 6.65 12.84
CA GLU A 158 31.75 6.24 12.07
C GLU A 158 31.59 6.60 10.60
N ALA A 159 32.69 7.03 9.97
CA ALA A 159 32.76 7.33 8.55
C ALA A 159 33.36 6.13 7.80
N GLY A 160 33.03 5.99 6.52
CA GLY A 160 33.50 4.90 5.67
C GLY A 160 32.70 3.60 5.79
N GLU A 161 31.68 3.56 6.65
CA GLU A 161 30.79 2.41 6.77
C GLU A 161 29.86 2.35 5.55
N SER A 162 29.81 1.18 4.91
CA SER A 162 28.97 0.94 3.75
C SER A 162 27.76 0.10 4.12
N HIS A 163 26.58 0.58 3.76
CA HIS A 163 25.31 -0.11 4.01
C HIS A 163 24.54 -0.35 2.73
N ARG A 164 23.68 -1.37 2.76
CA ARG A 164 22.73 -1.70 1.71
C ARG A 164 21.31 -1.56 2.24
N VAL A 165 20.51 -0.73 1.60
CA VAL A 165 19.13 -0.46 1.99
C VAL A 165 18.14 -0.80 0.89
N ARG A 166 17.00 -1.35 1.28
CA ARG A 166 15.80 -1.49 0.46
C ARG A 166 14.56 -1.43 1.32
N LEU A 167 13.41 -1.12 0.73
CA LEU A 167 12.15 -1.08 1.46
C LEU A 167 11.02 -1.73 0.67
N ARG A 168 9.95 -2.10 1.37
CA ARG A 168 8.71 -2.60 0.76
C ARG A 168 7.49 -2.03 1.47
N ALA A 169 6.39 -1.94 0.73
CA ALA A 169 5.11 -1.48 1.23
C ALA A 169 4.25 -2.65 1.74
N ARG A 170 3.45 -2.40 2.78
CA ARG A 170 2.29 -3.23 3.10
C ARG A 170 1.11 -2.73 2.28
N LEU A 171 0.62 -3.60 1.40
CA LEU A 171 -0.46 -3.29 0.48
C LEU A 171 -1.80 -3.18 1.25
N PRO A 172 -2.82 -2.54 0.65
CA PRO A 172 -4.13 -2.39 1.29
C PRO A 172 -4.79 -3.72 1.70
N ASP A 173 -4.46 -4.82 1.02
CA ASP A 173 -4.91 -6.18 1.38
C ASP A 173 -4.18 -6.78 2.60
N GLY A 174 -3.36 -5.98 3.29
CA GLY A 174 -2.62 -6.36 4.50
C GLY A 174 -1.35 -7.16 4.24
N THR A 175 -0.99 -7.41 2.98
CA THR A 175 0.16 -8.24 2.62
C THR A 175 1.39 -7.40 2.20
N TRP A 176 2.59 -7.98 2.25
CA TRP A 176 3.83 -7.28 1.89
C TRP A 176 4.15 -7.29 0.39
N GLY A 177 4.19 -6.14 -0.27
CA GLY A 177 4.65 -6.00 -1.66
C GLY A 177 6.12 -6.36 -1.86
N GLY A 178 6.60 -6.21 -3.10
CA GLY A 178 8.01 -6.41 -3.43
C GLY A 178 8.92 -5.36 -2.81
N PHE A 179 10.20 -5.70 -2.72
CA PHE A 179 11.23 -4.74 -2.33
C PHE A 179 11.59 -3.82 -3.50
N THR A 180 11.94 -2.57 -3.17
CA THR A 180 12.70 -1.70 -4.06
C THR A 180 14.00 -2.38 -4.50
N PRO A 181 14.59 -1.96 -5.64
CA PRO A 181 16.01 -2.22 -5.88
C PRO A 181 16.84 -1.77 -4.67
N GLU A 182 17.88 -2.53 -4.36
CA GLU A 182 18.79 -2.20 -3.27
C GLU A 182 19.64 -0.97 -3.63
N ARG A 183 19.87 -0.10 -2.65
CA ARG A 183 20.74 1.07 -2.75
C ARG A 183 21.90 0.93 -1.78
N ALA A 184 23.10 1.16 -2.28
CA ALA A 184 24.30 1.24 -1.45
C ALA A 184 24.53 2.70 -1.05
N VAL A 185 24.90 2.90 0.21
CA VAL A 185 25.27 4.21 0.77
C VAL A 185 26.51 4.04 1.63
N THR A 186 27.32 5.09 1.74
CA THR A 186 28.50 5.12 2.60
C THR A 186 28.44 6.35 3.51
N THR A 187 28.82 6.20 4.78
CA THR A 187 28.87 7.32 5.72
C THR A 187 30.08 8.22 5.43
N GLY A 188 29.85 9.51 5.15
CA GLY A 188 30.92 10.45 4.81
C GLY A 188 31.57 10.18 3.45
N ARG A 189 32.64 10.92 3.13
CA ARG A 189 33.49 10.56 1.97
C ARG A 189 34.39 9.38 2.36
N PRO A 190 34.66 8.43 1.44
CA PRO A 190 35.72 7.45 1.61
C PRO A 190 37.07 8.15 1.84
#